data_AF-A0A310S948-F1
#
_entry.id   AF-A0A310S948-F1
#
_cell.length_a   1.000
_cell.length_b   1.000
_cell.length_c   1.000
_cell.angle_alpha   90.00
_cell.angle_beta   90.00
_cell.angle_gamma   90.00
#
_symmetry.space_group_name_H-M   'P 1'
#
loop_
_entity.id
_entity.type
_entity.pdbx_description
1 polymer ?
#
loop_
_entity_poly.entity_id
_entity_poly.type
_entity_poly.pdbx_seq_one_letter_code
_entity_poly.pdbx_strand_id
1 'polypeptide(L)'
;MNSFDSTIESVQSISKLFNEDCNCTAIDKTTGEFCGETETLKIIDEFQKLYETRIENVDRQLENEFDQVCMKLEISKEWIKNLKEQNVMLVQVVEDLEQAACSRVKLLEQKLKHSSVLVSENMTKSMITEKAINTLSNRVSDLERDEKFMQRKIEFLQSDIRGLLELIRRAVQDNHWNLDDIKFFEIEPSDIPIPVNCTCDQVNINIDADKRFKLRIQISHDFMNKSGYPLELEDKLLDLNTKLQTKEDTIKLYVSQFQSLSDNLRKQVKFTDQMACSSFVTNDEETFDIMLMADIVENLFIEKDLETKSLQKRLRDAESNLAIAIHDSDISLNNIQIQLSEKYKAVQEIEQRMTNLQKESIQKQNVLTVEVMEKNEILMSLQKQMTILQEQYRFANMQIYFKESIIKEMRKELKRTIAKFQMENNNFFHIESFNLLLMDVFRACAIEAQVTMEDIKDEINLIVSSFKCRHQKVSFAL
;
A
#
# COMPACT_ATOMS: atom_id res chain seq x y z
N MET A 1 32.37 -1.03 6.66
CA MET A 1 33.01 -1.41 7.93
C MET A 1 32.01 -1.25 9.06
N ASN A 2 31.38 -2.36 9.45
CA ASN A 2 31.10 -2.77 10.81
C ASN A 2 30.51 -4.17 10.69
N SER A 3 31.30 -5.15 11.14
CA SER A 3 31.05 -6.56 11.00
C SER A 3 30.12 -7.03 12.10
N PHE A 4 29.17 -7.91 11.79
CA PHE A 4 28.85 -8.99 12.71
C PHE A 4 28.73 -10.27 11.91
N ASP A 5 29.69 -11.13 12.20
CA ASP A 5 29.89 -12.43 11.63
C ASP A 5 28.96 -13.45 12.30
N SER A 6 28.75 -14.53 11.55
CA SER A 6 27.94 -15.70 11.82
C SER A 6 28.12 -16.38 13.19
N THR A 7 27.03 -16.92 13.74
CA THR A 7 27.08 -18.15 14.56
C THR A 7 25.75 -18.89 14.50
N ILE A 8 25.68 -19.84 13.58
CA ILE A 8 24.77 -20.99 13.67
C ILE A 8 25.45 -21.97 14.62
N GLU A 9 24.98 -22.06 15.86
CA GLU A 9 25.26 -23.21 16.71
C GLU A 9 24.25 -23.29 17.88
N SER A 10 23.89 -24.55 18.19
CA SER A 10 23.08 -25.00 19.33
C SER A 10 21.55 -25.03 19.15
N VAL A 11 21.11 -25.91 18.24
CA VAL A 11 19.93 -26.75 18.45
C VAL A 11 20.29 -27.79 19.52
N GLN A 12 20.26 -27.42 20.81
CA GLN A 12 20.27 -28.34 21.96
C GLN A 12 20.30 -27.53 23.26
N SER A 13 19.15 -27.04 23.75
CA SER A 13 18.93 -26.67 25.17
C SER A 13 17.51 -26.13 25.45
N ILE A 14 16.45 -26.85 25.05
CA ILE A 14 15.08 -26.55 25.55
C ILE A 14 14.39 -27.82 26.11
N SER A 15 15.12 -28.90 26.35
CA SER A 15 14.56 -30.14 26.93
C SER A 15 14.72 -30.26 28.45
N LYS A 16 14.97 -29.16 29.17
CA LYS A 16 15.25 -29.20 30.63
C LYS A 16 14.49 -28.18 31.48
N LEU A 17 13.27 -27.81 31.08
CA LEU A 17 12.42 -26.93 31.89
C LEU A 17 10.98 -27.45 32.08
N PHE A 18 10.83 -28.77 32.18
CA PHE A 18 9.57 -29.40 32.62
C PHE A 18 9.88 -30.19 33.89
N ASN A 19 9.94 -29.50 35.03
CA ASN A 19 9.79 -30.06 36.39
C ASN A 19 9.85 -28.94 37.44
N GLU A 20 9.10 -27.88 37.20
CA GLU A 20 8.61 -27.04 38.30
C GLU A 20 7.09 -27.06 38.18
N ASP A 21 6.44 -27.53 39.24
CA ASP A 21 4.99 -27.57 39.37
C ASP A 21 4.40 -26.21 38.98
N CYS A 22 3.82 -26.14 37.79
CA CYS A 22 3.06 -25.01 37.31
C CYS A 22 1.74 -24.92 38.10
N ASN A 23 1.84 -24.54 39.38
CA ASN A 23 0.70 -24.02 40.10
C ASN A 23 0.31 -22.72 39.41
N CYS A 24 -0.79 -22.76 38.67
CA CYS A 24 -1.39 -21.61 38.00
C CYS A 24 -1.71 -20.53 39.04
N THR A 25 -0.81 -19.59 39.26
CA THR A 25 -1.00 -18.41 40.12
C THR A 25 -1.78 -17.29 39.42
N ALA A 26 -2.39 -17.59 38.27
CA ALA A 26 -3.24 -16.66 37.56
C ALA A 26 -4.60 -16.54 38.29
N ILE A 27 -4.89 -15.35 38.79
CA ILE A 27 -6.19 -14.99 39.36
C ILE A 27 -7.08 -14.51 38.22
N ASP A 28 -8.27 -15.11 38.08
CA ASP A 28 -9.26 -14.65 37.11
C ASP A 28 -9.74 -13.24 37.51
N LYS A 29 -9.50 -12.26 36.62
CA LYS A 29 -9.82 -10.85 36.83
C LYS A 29 -11.33 -10.58 36.99
N THR A 30 -12.19 -11.55 36.67
CA THR A 30 -13.65 -11.41 36.75
C THR A 30 -14.28 -12.01 38.01
N THR A 31 -13.64 -13.03 38.61
CA THR A 31 -14.14 -13.75 39.79
C THR A 31 -13.24 -13.58 41.02
N GLY A 32 -11.96 -13.20 40.85
CA GLY A 32 -10.99 -13.08 41.93
C GLY A 32 -10.51 -14.43 42.47
N GLU A 33 -10.87 -15.54 41.83
CA GLU A 33 -10.49 -16.89 42.24
C GLU A 33 -9.22 -17.36 41.52
N PHE A 34 -8.47 -18.23 42.20
CA PHE A 34 -7.29 -18.88 41.65
C PHE A 34 -7.72 -19.84 40.53
N CYS A 35 -6.94 -19.85 39.44
CA CYS A 35 -7.05 -20.79 38.34
C CYS A 35 -6.99 -22.25 38.82
N GLY A 36 -8.17 -22.84 39.00
CA GLY A 36 -8.38 -24.24 39.34
C GLY A 36 -9.81 -24.44 39.83
N GLU A 37 -10.60 -25.28 39.16
CA GLU A 37 -11.93 -25.66 39.63
C GLU A 37 -11.82 -26.43 40.97
N THR A 38 -11.84 -25.71 42.09
CA THR A 38 -11.90 -26.33 43.42
C THR A 38 -13.26 -26.93 43.72
N GLU A 39 -14.32 -26.47 43.05
CA GLU A 39 -15.69 -26.94 43.25
C GLU A 39 -15.88 -28.38 42.78
N THR A 40 -15.29 -28.75 41.63
CA THR A 40 -15.40 -30.09 41.04
C THR A 40 -14.67 -31.15 41.87
N LEU A 41 -13.56 -30.77 42.52
CA LEU A 41 -12.85 -31.63 43.47
C LEU A 41 -13.63 -31.81 44.80
N LYS A 42 -14.39 -30.80 45.25
CA LYS A 42 -15.27 -30.93 46.43
C LYS A 42 -16.37 -31.96 46.20
N ILE A 43 -16.89 -32.07 44.98
CA ILE A 43 -17.92 -33.06 44.63
C ILE A 43 -17.41 -34.50 44.86
N ILE A 44 -16.13 -34.77 44.56
CA ILE A 44 -15.52 -36.10 44.81
C ILE A 44 -15.46 -36.39 46.32
N ASP A 45 -15.11 -35.39 47.14
CA ASP A 45 -15.07 -35.50 48.59
C ASP A 45 -16.48 -35.72 49.20
N GLU A 46 -17.52 -35.15 48.59
CA GLU A 46 -18.92 -35.40 48.95
C GLU A 46 -19.39 -36.82 48.59
N PHE A 47 -19.01 -37.33 47.40
CA PHE A 47 -19.29 -38.71 47.02
C PHE A 47 -18.60 -39.71 47.95
N GLN A 48 -17.35 -39.43 48.33
CA GLN A 48 -16.62 -40.26 49.31
C GLN A 48 -17.38 -40.34 50.64
N LYS A 49 -17.78 -39.19 51.20
CA LYS A 49 -18.56 -39.14 52.45
C LYS A 49 -19.90 -39.88 52.35
N LEU A 50 -20.56 -39.83 51.20
CA LEU A 50 -21.80 -40.56 50.95
C LEU A 50 -21.62 -42.08 51.05
N TYR A 51 -20.56 -42.62 50.44
CA TYR A 51 -20.26 -44.05 50.50
C TYR A 51 -19.80 -44.48 51.90
N GLU A 52 -18.97 -43.68 52.57
CA GLU A 52 -18.56 -43.92 53.96
C GLU A 52 -19.78 -43.95 54.90
N THR A 53 -20.69 -42.98 54.79
CA THR A 53 -21.93 -42.93 55.58
C THR A 53 -22.84 -44.14 55.31
N ARG A 54 -22.91 -44.60 54.06
CA ARG A 54 -23.73 -45.76 53.67
C ARG A 54 -23.17 -47.06 54.24
N ILE A 55 -21.85 -47.21 54.29
CA ILE A 55 -21.18 -48.34 54.94
C ILE A 55 -21.39 -48.31 56.46
N GLU A 56 -21.26 -47.14 57.10
CA GLU A 56 -21.51 -46.99 58.54
C GLU A 56 -22.97 -47.30 58.91
N ASN A 57 -23.95 -46.99 58.06
CA ASN A 57 -25.35 -47.32 58.31
C ASN A 57 -25.60 -48.84 58.23
N VAL A 58 -24.90 -49.55 57.36
CA VAL A 58 -24.96 -51.02 57.30
C VAL A 58 -24.43 -51.63 58.60
N ASP A 59 -23.37 -51.05 59.18
CA ASP A 59 -22.82 -51.45 60.48
C ASP A 59 -23.78 -51.24 61.65
N ARG A 60 -24.67 -50.24 61.57
CA ARG A 60 -25.63 -49.92 62.64
C ARG A 60 -26.96 -50.64 62.52
N GLN A 61 -27.36 -51.09 61.33
CA GLN A 61 -28.73 -51.58 61.05
C GLN A 61 -28.88 -53.11 61.01
N LEU A 62 -27.80 -53.86 60.76
CA LEU A 62 -27.86 -55.32 60.61
C LEU A 62 -27.11 -56.00 61.75
N GLU A 63 -27.73 -57.00 62.41
CA GLU A 63 -27.08 -57.79 63.48
C GLU A 63 -26.30 -59.01 62.94
N ASN A 64 -26.60 -59.46 61.72
CA ASN A 64 -25.98 -60.64 61.12
C ASN A 64 -24.71 -60.25 60.34
N GLU A 65 -23.54 -60.74 60.78
CA GLU A 65 -22.23 -60.43 60.18
C GLU A 65 -22.16 -60.79 58.69
N PHE A 66 -22.76 -61.90 58.28
CA PHE A 66 -22.71 -62.33 56.88
C PHE A 66 -23.47 -61.36 55.95
N ASP A 67 -24.64 -60.89 56.38
CA ASP A 67 -25.46 -59.93 55.63
C ASP A 67 -24.81 -58.54 55.60
N GLN A 68 -24.16 -58.12 56.70
CA GLN A 68 -23.35 -56.90 56.72
C GLN A 68 -22.22 -56.95 55.69
N VAL A 69 -21.43 -58.03 55.68
CA VAL A 69 -20.30 -58.19 54.75
C VAL A 69 -20.79 -58.19 53.30
N CYS A 70 -21.86 -58.92 52.99
CA CYS A 70 -22.42 -58.96 51.64
C CYS A 70 -22.88 -57.56 51.16
N MET A 71 -23.58 -56.81 52.02
CA MET A 71 -24.06 -55.47 51.66
C MET A 71 -22.91 -54.47 51.49
N LYS A 72 -21.88 -54.52 52.35
CA LYS A 72 -20.66 -53.70 52.20
C LYS A 72 -19.89 -54.02 50.93
N LEU A 73 -19.83 -55.30 50.54
CA LEU A 73 -19.18 -55.73 49.31
C LEU A 73 -19.91 -55.18 48.08
N GLU A 74 -21.25 -55.20 48.07
CA GLU A 74 -22.03 -54.67 46.96
C GLU A 74 -21.92 -53.15 46.86
N ILE A 75 -21.91 -52.43 48.00
CA ILE A 75 -21.65 -50.98 48.04
C ILE A 75 -20.24 -50.66 47.52
N SER A 76 -19.22 -51.43 47.94
CA SER A 76 -17.84 -51.23 47.45
C SER A 76 -17.69 -51.52 45.96
N LYS A 77 -18.40 -52.52 45.45
CA LYS A 77 -18.43 -52.85 44.02
C LYS A 77 -19.12 -51.75 43.20
N GLU A 78 -20.20 -51.17 43.71
CA GLU A 78 -20.85 -49.98 43.13
C GLU A 78 -19.89 -48.77 43.12
N TRP A 79 -19.18 -48.53 44.21
CA TRP A 79 -18.19 -47.44 44.29
C TRP A 79 -17.04 -47.62 43.30
N ILE A 80 -16.47 -48.83 43.19
CA ILE A 80 -15.41 -49.15 42.22
C ILE A 80 -15.91 -48.96 40.79
N LYS A 81 -17.15 -49.36 40.49
CA LYS A 81 -17.75 -49.17 39.16
C LYS A 81 -17.87 -47.68 38.83
N ASN A 82 -18.39 -46.87 39.74
CA ASN A 82 -18.56 -45.44 39.53
C ASN A 82 -17.21 -44.71 39.40
N LEU A 83 -16.21 -45.08 40.20
CA LEU A 83 -14.84 -44.57 40.05
C LEU A 83 -14.24 -44.92 38.69
N LYS A 84 -14.49 -46.13 38.19
CA LYS A 84 -14.03 -46.55 36.86
C LYS A 84 -14.69 -45.72 35.76
N GLU A 85 -15.99 -45.47 35.85
CA GLU A 85 -16.74 -44.63 34.90
C GLU A 85 -16.26 -43.16 34.93
N GLN A 86 -16.02 -42.61 36.13
CA GLN A 86 -15.45 -41.27 36.29
C GLN A 86 -14.05 -41.15 35.69
N ASN A 87 -13.17 -42.14 35.91
CA ASN A 87 -11.83 -42.13 35.33
C ASN A 87 -11.86 -42.20 33.79
N VAL A 88 -12.76 -42.99 33.21
CA VAL A 88 -12.95 -43.03 31.75
C VAL A 88 -13.40 -41.66 31.23
N MET A 89 -14.36 -41.03 31.90
CA MET A 89 -14.83 -39.69 31.54
C MET A 89 -13.71 -38.64 31.65
N LEU A 90 -12.91 -38.70 32.72
CA LEU A 90 -11.82 -37.77 32.95
C LEU A 90 -10.75 -37.88 31.87
N VAL A 91 -10.36 -39.12 31.49
CA VAL A 91 -9.42 -39.35 30.38
C VAL A 91 -9.97 -38.77 29.08
N GLN A 92 -11.25 -39.01 28.77
CA GLN A 92 -11.87 -38.46 27.56
C GLN A 92 -11.86 -36.92 27.55
N VAL A 93 -12.19 -36.29 28.68
CA VAL A 93 -12.17 -34.82 28.80
C VAL A 93 -10.75 -34.28 28.65
N VAL A 94 -9.75 -34.95 29.23
CA VAL A 94 -8.34 -34.56 29.07
C VAL A 94 -7.91 -34.69 27.62
N GLU A 95 -8.23 -35.79 26.94
CA GLU A 95 -7.95 -35.97 25.51
C GLU A 95 -8.62 -34.89 24.65
N ASP A 96 -9.88 -34.55 24.94
CA ASP A 96 -10.61 -33.49 24.24
C ASP A 96 -9.97 -32.11 24.46
N LEU A 97 -9.51 -31.82 25.68
CA LEU A 97 -8.79 -30.59 26.02
C LEU A 97 -7.42 -30.52 25.35
N GLU A 98 -6.67 -31.62 25.33
CA GLU A 98 -5.38 -31.71 24.63
C GLU A 98 -5.56 -31.52 23.12
N GLN A 99 -6.59 -32.12 22.54
CA GLN A 99 -6.90 -31.97 21.12
C GLN A 99 -7.33 -30.54 20.78
N ALA A 100 -8.14 -29.90 21.63
CA ALA A 100 -8.52 -28.50 21.49
C ALA A 100 -7.31 -27.57 21.61
N ALA A 101 -6.42 -27.80 22.58
CA ALA A 101 -5.19 -27.05 22.76
C ALA A 101 -4.27 -27.20 21.55
N CYS A 102 -4.05 -28.44 21.08
CA CYS A 102 -3.23 -28.73 19.89
C CYS A 102 -3.79 -28.04 18.63
N SER A 103 -5.12 -28.08 18.43
CA SER A 103 -5.78 -27.41 17.32
C SER A 103 -5.62 -25.89 17.38
N ARG A 104 -5.73 -25.31 18.58
CA ARG A 104 -5.55 -23.87 18.79
C ARG A 104 -4.10 -23.43 18.56
N VAL A 105 -3.13 -24.21 19.00
CA VAL A 105 -1.70 -23.96 18.74
C VAL A 105 -1.41 -24.00 17.23
N LYS A 106 -1.86 -25.05 16.52
CA LYS A 106 -1.70 -25.14 15.06
C LYS A 106 -2.30 -23.94 14.32
N LEU A 107 -3.48 -23.47 14.74
CA LEU A 107 -4.10 -22.28 14.16
C LEU A 107 -3.27 -21.02 14.43
N LEU A 108 -2.73 -20.87 15.64
CA LEU A 108 -1.88 -19.73 15.99
C LEU A 108 -0.57 -19.75 15.20
N GLU A 109 0.07 -20.90 15.03
CA GLU A 109 1.26 -21.07 14.19
C GLU A 109 0.99 -20.69 12.73
N GLN A 110 -0.14 -21.12 12.17
CA GLN A 110 -0.55 -20.74 10.82
C GLN A 110 -0.77 -19.23 10.69
N LYS A 111 -1.47 -18.61 11.65
CA LYS A 111 -1.67 -17.16 11.69
C LYS A 111 -0.35 -16.40 11.80
N LEU A 112 0.56 -16.87 12.63
CA LEU A 112 1.89 -16.28 12.79
C LEU A 112 2.70 -16.38 11.50
N LYS A 113 2.70 -17.55 10.85
CA LYS A 113 3.38 -17.75 9.56
C LYS A 113 2.80 -16.84 8.48
N HIS A 114 1.48 -16.75 8.38
CA HIS A 114 0.81 -15.86 7.43
C HIS A 114 1.14 -14.38 7.70
N SER A 115 1.11 -13.96 8.96
CA SER A 115 1.51 -12.61 9.37
C SER A 115 2.97 -12.32 9.01
N SER A 116 3.89 -13.26 9.24
CA SER A 116 5.30 -13.12 8.87
C SER A 116 5.49 -12.93 7.37
N VAL A 117 4.75 -13.68 6.53
CA VAL A 117 4.81 -13.53 5.08
C VAL A 117 4.31 -12.13 4.67
N LEU A 118 3.16 -11.69 5.19
CA LEU A 118 2.63 -10.35 4.90
C LEU A 118 3.60 -9.24 5.31
N VAL A 119 4.26 -9.37 6.47
CA VAL A 119 5.27 -8.39 6.92
C VAL A 119 6.46 -8.37 5.95
N SER A 120 6.94 -9.52 5.50
CA SER A 120 8.05 -9.58 4.54
C SER A 120 7.68 -8.96 3.18
N GLU A 121 6.47 -9.21 2.68
CA GLU A 121 5.96 -8.59 1.45
C GLU A 121 5.81 -7.07 1.61
N ASN A 122 5.32 -6.60 2.75
CA ASN A 122 5.23 -5.15 3.01
C ASN A 122 6.60 -4.49 3.11
N MET A 123 7.59 -5.16 3.72
CA MET A 123 8.95 -4.62 3.77
C MET A 123 9.58 -4.49 2.39
N THR A 124 9.37 -5.47 1.50
CA THR A 124 9.87 -5.38 0.12
C THR A 124 9.18 -4.26 -0.68
N LYS A 125 7.86 -4.10 -0.55
CA LYS A 125 7.12 -2.96 -1.14
C LYS A 125 7.62 -1.63 -0.59
N SER A 126 7.85 -1.54 0.72
CA SER A 126 8.38 -0.34 1.39
C SER A 126 9.76 0.03 0.84
N MET A 127 10.66 -0.93 0.66
CA MET A 127 11.98 -0.70 0.08
C MET A 127 11.89 -0.17 -1.37
N ILE A 128 10.94 -0.66 -2.17
CA ILE A 128 10.73 -0.16 -3.54
C ILE A 128 10.23 1.28 -3.51
N THR A 129 9.26 1.60 -2.64
CA THR A 129 8.76 2.97 -2.49
C THR A 129 9.84 3.92 -1.96
N GLU A 130 10.68 3.48 -1.03
CA GLU A 130 11.79 4.27 -0.50
C GLU A 130 12.81 4.58 -1.59
N LYS A 131 13.18 3.61 -2.43
CA LYS A 131 14.04 3.85 -3.61
C LYS A 131 13.42 4.86 -4.58
N ALA A 132 12.12 4.78 -4.82
CA ALA A 132 11.41 5.72 -5.69
C ALA A 132 11.40 7.13 -5.09
N ILE A 133 11.14 7.25 -3.78
CA ILE A 133 11.16 8.53 -3.06
C ILE A 133 12.57 9.14 -3.09
N ASN A 134 13.62 8.34 -2.85
CA ASN A 134 15.00 8.82 -2.90
C ASN A 134 15.38 9.32 -4.31
N THR A 135 14.93 8.60 -5.35
CA THR A 135 15.15 9.01 -6.75
C THR A 135 14.43 10.33 -7.05
N LEU A 136 13.19 10.48 -6.60
CA LEU A 136 12.43 11.73 -6.74
C LEU A 136 13.06 12.87 -5.95
N SER A 137 13.51 12.62 -4.72
CA SER A 137 14.15 13.61 -3.86
C SER A 137 15.46 14.14 -4.47
N ASN A 138 16.27 13.27 -5.05
CA ASN A 138 17.47 13.68 -5.79
C ASN A 138 17.09 14.56 -6.99
N ARG A 139 16.08 14.16 -7.77
CA ARG A 139 15.63 14.92 -8.94
C ARG A 139 15.05 16.28 -8.57
N VAL A 140 14.32 16.39 -7.45
CA VAL A 140 13.86 17.67 -6.92
C VAL A 140 15.05 18.56 -6.54
N SER A 141 16.06 17.99 -5.88
CA SER A 141 17.27 18.73 -5.51
C SER A 141 18.04 19.26 -6.72
N ASP A 142 18.07 18.51 -7.82
CA ASP A 142 18.68 18.94 -9.08
C ASP A 142 17.88 20.07 -9.73
N LEU A 143 16.56 19.94 -9.79
CA LEU A 143 15.68 20.99 -10.33
C LEU A 143 15.77 22.29 -9.51
N GLU A 144 15.86 22.21 -8.19
CA GLU A 144 16.07 23.39 -7.34
C GLU A 144 17.41 24.08 -7.61
N ARG A 145 18.45 23.32 -7.97
CA ARG A 145 19.76 23.87 -8.33
C ARG A 145 19.68 24.59 -9.68
N ASP A 146 19.00 23.99 -10.65
CA ASP A 146 18.78 24.57 -11.97
C ASP A 146 17.93 25.84 -11.88
N GLU A 147 16.87 25.83 -11.08
CA GLU A 147 16.03 27.00 -10.83
C GLU A 147 16.86 28.15 -10.24
N LYS A 148 17.67 27.88 -9.21
CA LYS A 148 18.56 28.90 -8.61
C LYS A 148 19.58 29.44 -9.62
N PHE A 149 20.12 28.58 -10.47
CA PHE A 149 21.04 29.00 -11.53
C PHE A 149 20.36 29.92 -12.55
N MET A 150 19.18 29.53 -13.03
CA MET A 150 18.41 30.31 -13.99
C MET A 150 17.95 31.64 -13.40
N GLN A 151 17.53 31.66 -12.14
CA GLN A 151 17.14 32.87 -11.44
C GLN A 151 18.31 33.88 -11.35
N ARG A 152 19.50 33.43 -10.99
CA ARG A 152 20.71 34.28 -10.99
C ARG A 152 21.02 34.83 -12.37
N LYS A 153 20.91 33.99 -13.41
CA LYS A 153 21.13 34.42 -14.80
C LYS A 153 20.13 35.48 -15.22
N ILE A 154 18.85 35.33 -14.85
CA ILE A 154 17.82 36.34 -15.10
C ILE A 154 18.16 37.65 -14.37
N GLU A 155 18.58 37.58 -13.10
CA GLU A 155 18.96 38.77 -12.33
C GLU A 155 20.14 39.52 -12.95
N PHE A 156 21.17 38.80 -13.41
CA PHE A 156 22.30 39.36 -14.14
C PHE A 156 21.86 40.02 -15.44
N LEU A 157 21.10 39.31 -16.28
CA LEU A 157 20.58 39.87 -17.53
C LEU A 157 19.67 41.08 -17.30
N GLN A 158 18.85 41.10 -16.25
CA GLN A 158 18.03 42.26 -15.90
C GLN A 158 18.88 43.44 -15.43
N SER A 159 19.96 43.19 -14.68
CA SER A 159 20.92 44.22 -14.32
C SER A 159 21.59 44.81 -15.55
N ASP A 160 21.96 43.96 -16.50
CA ASP A 160 22.59 44.36 -17.75
C ASP A 160 21.63 45.15 -18.64
N ILE A 161 20.37 44.73 -18.76
CA ILE A 161 19.35 45.51 -19.47
C ILE A 161 19.17 46.88 -18.82
N ARG A 162 19.10 46.96 -17.48
CA ARG A 162 19.04 48.26 -16.78
C ARG A 162 20.27 49.12 -17.06
N GLY A 163 21.46 48.52 -17.06
CA GLY A 163 22.72 49.18 -17.38
C GLY A 163 22.74 49.70 -18.83
N LEU A 164 22.30 48.90 -19.79
CA LEU A 164 22.20 49.31 -21.20
C LEU A 164 21.18 50.43 -21.40
N LEU A 165 20.03 50.36 -20.73
CA LEU A 165 19.03 51.42 -20.80
C LEU A 165 19.55 52.74 -20.23
N GLU A 166 20.32 52.69 -19.14
CA GLU A 166 20.94 53.88 -18.56
C GLU A 166 22.05 54.45 -19.45
N LEU A 167 22.86 53.59 -20.07
CA LEU A 167 23.83 53.99 -21.09
C LEU A 167 23.16 54.69 -22.28
N ILE A 168 22.06 54.12 -22.79
CA ILE A 168 21.28 54.71 -23.89
C ILE A 168 20.66 56.04 -23.45
N ARG A 169 20.18 56.16 -22.20
CA ARG A 169 19.67 57.42 -21.67
C ARG A 169 20.75 58.49 -21.66
N ARG A 170 21.94 58.22 -21.11
CA ARG A 170 23.09 59.15 -21.09
C ARG A 170 23.53 59.56 -22.49
N ALA A 171 23.56 58.60 -23.41
CA ALA A 171 23.84 58.85 -24.81
C ALA A 171 22.86 59.82 -25.46
N VAL A 172 21.56 59.67 -25.19
CA VAL A 172 20.50 60.52 -25.78
C VAL A 172 20.43 61.90 -25.13
N GLN A 173 20.63 62.00 -23.82
CA GLN A 173 20.45 63.24 -23.07
C GLN A 173 21.73 64.09 -23.03
N ASP A 174 22.88 63.44 -22.83
CA ASP A 174 24.16 64.13 -22.58
C ASP A 174 25.16 63.94 -23.73
N ASN A 175 24.87 63.11 -24.74
CA ASN A 175 25.80 62.72 -25.81
C ASN A 175 27.12 62.08 -25.30
N HIS A 176 27.07 61.43 -24.13
CA HIS A 176 28.19 60.73 -23.52
C HIS A 176 27.92 59.22 -23.51
N TRP A 177 28.86 58.45 -24.06
CA TRP A 177 28.82 56.99 -24.10
C TRP A 177 29.90 56.40 -23.20
N ASN A 178 29.81 56.70 -21.91
CA ASN A 178 30.72 56.15 -20.91
C ASN A 178 30.07 54.98 -20.15
N LEU A 179 30.88 53.96 -19.85
CA LEU A 179 30.46 52.82 -19.03
C LEU A 179 30.75 53.04 -17.55
N ASP A 180 31.17 54.25 -17.19
CA ASP A 180 31.53 54.60 -15.81
C ASP A 180 30.32 54.41 -14.89
N ASP A 181 30.56 53.70 -13.79
CA ASP A 181 29.58 53.27 -12.78
C ASP A 181 28.53 52.24 -13.22
N ILE A 182 28.57 51.73 -14.46
CA ILE A 182 27.66 50.68 -14.92
C ILE A 182 28.40 49.33 -14.94
N LYS A 183 27.93 48.39 -14.10
CA LYS A 183 28.46 47.03 -14.05
C LYS A 183 27.56 46.08 -14.83
N PHE A 184 28.14 45.46 -15.85
CA PHE A 184 27.54 44.36 -16.58
C PHE A 184 28.08 43.02 -16.06
N PHE A 185 27.25 41.99 -16.09
CA PHE A 185 27.56 40.66 -15.55
C PHE A 185 27.63 39.59 -16.64
N GLU A 186 26.76 39.66 -17.65
CA GLU A 186 26.71 38.74 -18.79
C GLU A 186 27.15 39.44 -20.09
N ILE A 187 26.89 40.74 -20.25
CA ILE A 187 27.29 41.53 -21.42
C ILE A 187 28.71 42.07 -21.22
N GLU A 188 29.61 41.82 -22.18
CA GLU A 188 30.94 42.39 -22.10
C GLU A 188 30.99 43.81 -22.69
N PRO A 189 31.83 44.72 -22.17
CA PRO A 189 32.00 46.07 -22.71
C PRO A 189 32.34 46.14 -24.21
N SER A 190 32.86 45.04 -24.79
CA SER A 190 33.12 44.88 -26.22
C SER A 190 31.89 44.68 -27.08
N ASP A 191 30.79 44.22 -26.48
CA ASP A 191 29.53 43.92 -27.18
C ASP A 191 28.71 45.21 -27.40
N ILE A 192 29.13 46.29 -26.75
CA ILE A 192 28.54 47.62 -26.87
C ILE A 192 29.32 48.39 -27.95
N PRO A 193 28.72 48.68 -29.12
CA PRO A 193 29.41 49.37 -30.20
C PRO A 193 29.79 50.80 -29.80
N ILE A 194 31.06 51.17 -30.02
CA ILE A 194 31.56 52.53 -29.77
C ILE A 194 30.94 53.46 -30.82
N PRO A 195 30.20 54.50 -30.44
CA PRO A 195 29.59 55.41 -31.38
C PRO A 195 30.63 56.37 -31.98
N VAL A 196 30.53 56.56 -33.30
CA VAL A 196 31.47 57.31 -34.13
C VAL A 196 31.47 58.83 -33.84
N ASN A 197 30.47 59.33 -33.09
CA ASN A 197 30.29 60.75 -32.74
C ASN A 197 30.31 61.02 -31.22
N CYS A 198 31.00 60.20 -30.43
CA CYS A 198 31.19 60.47 -29.00
C CYS A 198 32.26 61.55 -28.79
N THR A 199 31.98 62.56 -27.95
CA THR A 199 32.95 63.55 -27.46
C THR A 199 33.76 63.06 -26.25
N CYS A 200 33.82 61.74 -26.02
CA CYS A 200 34.61 61.15 -24.97
C CYS A 200 36.10 61.14 -25.35
N ASP A 201 36.94 61.68 -24.46
CA ASP A 201 38.35 61.98 -24.70
C ASP A 201 39.13 60.83 -25.34
N GLN A 202 39.67 61.13 -26.52
CA GLN A 202 40.60 60.29 -27.27
C GLN A 202 41.92 60.15 -26.51
N VAL A 203 42.05 59.11 -25.67
CA VAL A 203 43.37 58.67 -25.21
C VAL A 203 43.51 57.16 -25.39
N ASN A 204 44.02 56.81 -26.58
CA ASN A 204 45.13 55.89 -26.76
C ASN A 204 44.99 54.45 -26.23
N ILE A 205 44.21 53.59 -26.91
CA ILE A 205 44.28 52.11 -26.73
C ILE A 205 44.15 51.37 -28.09
N ASN A 206 44.54 51.98 -29.21
CA ASN A 206 44.32 51.35 -30.52
C ASN A 206 45.36 50.26 -30.87
N ILE A 207 46.41 50.08 -30.06
CA ILE A 207 47.47 49.07 -30.30
C ILE A 207 47.27 47.81 -29.42
N ASP A 208 46.54 47.92 -28.31
CA ASP A 208 46.28 46.79 -27.41
C ASP A 208 44.91 46.14 -27.68
N ALA A 209 43.95 46.89 -28.21
CA ALA A 209 42.66 46.36 -28.66
C ALA A 209 42.82 45.32 -29.77
N ASP A 210 43.73 45.53 -30.72
CA ASP A 210 43.99 44.57 -31.82
C ASP A 210 44.64 43.27 -31.31
N LYS A 211 45.56 43.37 -30.33
CA LYS A 211 46.13 42.18 -29.66
C LYS A 211 45.11 41.45 -28.80
N ARG A 212 44.22 42.17 -28.10
CA ARG A 212 43.12 41.57 -27.31
C ARG A 212 42.03 40.99 -28.20
N PHE A 213 41.72 41.59 -29.33
CA PHE A 213 40.80 41.03 -30.32
C PHE A 213 41.37 39.75 -30.90
N LYS A 214 42.67 39.73 -31.24
CA LYS A 214 43.35 38.53 -31.71
C LYS A 214 43.38 37.43 -30.65
N LEU A 215 43.61 37.77 -29.38
CA LEU A 215 43.56 36.82 -28.26
C LEU A 215 42.12 36.34 -27.94
N ARG A 216 41.09 37.19 -28.11
CA ARG A 216 39.67 36.82 -27.96
C ARG A 216 39.17 35.94 -29.10
N ILE A 217 39.57 36.22 -30.33
CA ILE A 217 39.30 35.32 -31.46
C ILE A 217 39.96 33.97 -31.20
N GLN A 218 41.20 33.95 -30.68
CA GLN A 218 41.88 32.72 -30.28
C GLN A 218 41.16 31.98 -29.14
N ILE A 219 40.75 32.66 -28.06
CA ILE A 219 40.05 32.05 -26.91
C ILE A 219 38.65 31.59 -27.28
N SER A 220 37.93 32.34 -28.11
CA SER A 220 36.59 31.95 -28.60
C SER A 220 36.70 30.75 -29.55
N HIS A 221 37.72 30.71 -30.40
CA HIS A 221 38.03 29.54 -31.22
C HIS A 221 38.44 28.31 -30.37
N ASP A 222 39.21 28.51 -29.30
CA ASP A 222 39.59 27.45 -28.36
C ASP A 222 38.43 26.99 -27.46
N PHE A 223 37.49 27.88 -27.13
CA PHE A 223 36.29 27.58 -26.34
C PHE A 223 35.26 26.83 -27.19
N MET A 224 35.07 27.21 -28.44
CA MET A 224 34.25 26.47 -29.41
C MET A 224 34.86 25.09 -29.70
N ASN A 225 36.18 24.98 -29.80
CA ASN A 225 36.84 23.67 -29.93
C ASN A 225 36.81 22.82 -28.65
N LYS A 226 36.69 23.41 -27.45
CA LYS A 226 36.65 22.69 -26.15
C LYS A 226 35.23 22.33 -25.69
N SER A 227 34.22 23.09 -26.06
CA SER A 227 32.83 22.64 -25.94
C SER A 227 32.64 21.58 -27.02
N GLY A 228 32.54 20.29 -26.73
CA GLY A 228 32.48 19.24 -27.77
C GLY A 228 31.30 19.31 -28.75
N TYR A 229 30.51 20.38 -28.72
CA TYR A 229 29.34 20.62 -29.54
C TYR A 229 29.65 20.88 -31.02
N PRO A 230 30.67 21.69 -31.41
CA PRO A 230 31.06 21.83 -32.81
C PRO A 230 31.69 20.58 -33.36
N LEU A 231 32.56 19.87 -32.61
CA LEU A 231 33.12 18.59 -33.07
C LEU A 231 32.05 17.53 -33.31
N GLU A 232 31.04 17.41 -32.44
CA GLU A 232 29.98 16.42 -32.63
C GLU A 232 29.06 16.79 -33.82
N LEU A 233 28.82 18.09 -34.05
CA LEU A 233 28.06 18.56 -35.21
C LEU A 233 28.88 18.44 -36.50
N GLU A 234 30.19 18.70 -36.44
CA GLU A 234 31.13 18.65 -37.54
C GLU A 234 31.44 17.21 -37.92
N ASP A 235 31.59 16.28 -36.96
CA ASP A 235 31.66 14.83 -37.22
C ASP A 235 30.35 14.32 -37.82
N LYS A 236 29.18 14.77 -37.33
CA LYS A 236 27.89 14.43 -37.96
C LYS A 236 27.76 15.01 -39.36
N LEU A 237 28.25 16.24 -39.60
CA LEU A 237 28.29 16.87 -40.92
C LEU A 237 29.25 16.15 -41.86
N LEU A 238 30.41 15.70 -41.36
CA LEU A 238 31.43 14.99 -42.12
C LEU A 238 30.97 13.56 -42.42
N ASP A 239 30.27 12.90 -41.50
CA ASP A 239 29.58 11.63 -41.72
C ASP A 239 28.41 11.77 -42.72
N LEU A 240 27.59 12.80 -42.60
CA LEU A 240 26.52 13.10 -43.58
C LEU A 240 27.10 13.45 -44.95
N ASN A 241 28.19 14.22 -45.01
CA ASN A 241 28.82 14.63 -46.26
C ASN A 241 29.57 13.46 -46.93
N THR A 242 30.19 12.57 -46.17
CA THR A 242 30.78 11.33 -46.71
C THR A 242 29.70 10.35 -47.16
N LYS A 243 28.59 10.22 -46.44
CA LYS A 243 27.40 9.47 -46.89
C LYS A 243 26.79 10.09 -48.15
N LEU A 244 26.70 11.42 -48.23
CA LEU A 244 26.21 12.11 -49.42
C LEU A 244 27.16 11.89 -50.60
N GLN A 245 28.47 12.05 -50.39
CA GLN A 245 29.48 11.85 -51.42
C GLN A 245 29.48 10.41 -51.93
N THR A 246 29.42 9.42 -51.05
CA THR A 246 29.32 8.00 -51.46
C THR A 246 28.03 7.72 -52.21
N LYS A 247 26.89 8.30 -51.82
CA LYS A 247 25.64 8.21 -52.58
C LYS A 247 25.75 8.90 -53.92
N GLU A 248 26.39 10.07 -54.01
CA GLU A 248 26.60 10.80 -55.25
C GLU A 248 27.56 10.07 -56.19
N ASP A 249 28.62 9.46 -55.68
CA ASP A 249 29.55 8.62 -56.45
C ASP A 249 28.85 7.35 -56.93
N THR A 250 27.99 6.77 -56.10
CA THR A 250 27.15 5.63 -56.50
C THR A 250 26.15 6.04 -57.59
N ILE A 251 25.55 7.22 -57.48
CA ILE A 251 24.66 7.79 -58.51
C ILE A 251 25.45 8.07 -59.78
N LYS A 252 26.64 8.67 -59.71
CA LYS A 252 27.52 8.89 -60.87
C LYS A 252 27.94 7.59 -61.52
N LEU A 253 28.18 6.54 -60.74
CA LEU A 253 28.46 5.20 -61.26
C LEU A 253 27.23 4.63 -61.98
N TYR A 254 26.04 4.72 -61.39
CA TYR A 254 24.80 4.28 -62.05
C TYR A 254 24.48 5.10 -63.29
N VAL A 255 24.68 6.42 -63.26
CA VAL A 255 24.51 7.31 -64.41
C VAL A 255 25.52 6.93 -65.50
N SER A 256 26.77 6.68 -65.16
CA SER A 256 27.80 6.24 -66.14
C SER A 256 27.49 4.86 -66.71
N GLN A 257 27.00 3.93 -65.89
CA GLN A 257 26.52 2.63 -66.35
C GLN A 257 25.30 2.76 -67.27
N PHE A 258 24.37 3.66 -66.94
CA PHE A 258 23.20 3.93 -67.76
C PHE A 258 23.57 4.64 -69.06
N GLN A 259 24.53 5.56 -69.03
CA GLN A 259 25.11 6.21 -70.21
C GLN A 259 25.80 5.18 -71.10
N SER A 260 26.63 4.31 -70.51
CA SER A 260 27.30 3.22 -71.24
C SER A 260 26.31 2.24 -71.84
N LEU A 261 25.24 1.88 -71.10
CA LEU A 261 24.19 1.02 -71.61
C LEU A 261 23.41 1.71 -72.74
N SER A 262 23.09 3.00 -72.59
CA SER A 262 22.45 3.81 -73.62
C SER A 262 23.33 3.94 -74.86
N ASP A 263 24.63 4.14 -74.69
CA ASP A 263 25.59 4.21 -75.80
C ASP A 263 25.79 2.85 -76.46
N ASN A 264 25.78 1.76 -75.71
CA ASN A 264 25.83 0.40 -76.26
C ASN A 264 24.54 0.05 -77.00
N LEU A 265 23.37 0.43 -76.50
CA LEU A 265 22.09 0.29 -77.20
C LEU A 265 22.06 1.16 -78.45
N ARG A 266 22.57 2.40 -78.39
CA ARG A 266 22.66 3.29 -79.56
C ARG A 266 23.65 2.77 -80.60
N LYS A 267 24.76 2.16 -80.17
CA LYS A 267 25.71 1.46 -81.04
C LYS A 267 25.08 0.20 -81.65
N GLN A 268 24.29 -0.56 -80.89
CA GLN A 268 23.54 -1.71 -81.42
C GLN A 268 22.45 -1.27 -82.40
N VAL A 269 21.72 -0.18 -82.15
CA VAL A 269 20.76 0.38 -83.12
C VAL A 269 21.49 0.84 -84.38
N LYS A 270 22.66 1.50 -84.28
CA LYS A 270 23.49 1.83 -85.45
C LYS A 270 24.07 0.61 -86.17
N PHE A 271 24.46 -0.45 -85.45
CA PHE A 271 24.91 -1.72 -86.03
C PHE A 271 23.76 -2.48 -86.71
N THR A 272 22.54 -2.37 -86.16
CA THR A 272 21.33 -3.00 -86.70
C THR A 272 20.83 -2.22 -87.93
N ASP A 273 20.93 -0.90 -87.93
CA ASP A 273 20.67 -0.06 -89.10
C ASP A 273 21.74 -0.24 -90.20
N GLN A 274 23.00 -0.52 -89.83
CA GLN A 274 24.06 -0.90 -90.79
C GLN A 274 23.91 -2.32 -91.34
N MET A 275 23.45 -3.30 -90.54
CA MET A 275 23.14 -4.65 -91.02
C MET A 275 21.85 -4.72 -91.85
N ALA A 276 20.85 -3.91 -91.50
CA ALA A 276 19.62 -3.80 -92.28
C ALA A 276 19.86 -3.19 -93.68
N CYS A 277 20.91 -2.37 -93.85
CA CYS A 277 21.28 -1.76 -95.14
C CYS A 277 22.42 -2.46 -95.91
N SER A 278 23.00 -3.56 -95.42
CA SER A 278 24.10 -4.27 -96.12
C SER A 278 23.76 -5.68 -96.60
N SER A 279 22.50 -6.11 -96.47
CA SER A 279 22.03 -7.35 -97.11
C SER A 279 21.69 -7.14 -98.59
N PHE A 280 22.65 -6.75 -99.42
CA PHE A 280 22.70 -7.03 -100.85
C PHE A 280 23.98 -6.38 -101.41
N VAL A 281 24.98 -7.20 -101.77
CA VAL A 281 25.69 -7.19 -103.07
C VAL A 281 26.94 -8.07 -102.94
N THR A 282 27.10 -8.86 -103.98
CA THR A 282 28.06 -9.90 -104.32
C THR A 282 29.50 -9.41 -104.49
N ASN A 283 30.43 -10.36 -104.29
CA ASN A 283 31.76 -10.49 -104.91
C ASN A 283 32.80 -9.41 -104.59
N ASP A 284 33.86 -9.77 -103.88
CA ASP A 284 35.17 -10.10 -104.48
C ASP A 284 36.21 -10.35 -103.38
N GLU A 285 37.28 -11.03 -103.77
CA GLU A 285 38.44 -11.39 -102.96
C GLU A 285 38.97 -10.23 -102.10
N GLU A 286 38.98 -10.42 -100.78
CA GLU A 286 40.04 -9.95 -99.91
C GLU A 286 40.05 -10.88 -98.70
N THR A 287 41.21 -11.50 -98.44
CA THR A 287 41.57 -12.10 -97.16
C THR A 287 41.48 -11.02 -96.08
N PHE A 288 40.25 -10.72 -95.63
CA PHE A 288 40.00 -9.88 -94.49
C PHE A 288 40.48 -10.68 -93.27
N ASP A 289 41.57 -10.17 -92.71
CA ASP A 289 42.49 -10.82 -91.79
C ASP A 289 41.77 -11.66 -90.72
N ILE A 290 41.84 -12.99 -90.83
CA ILE A 290 41.32 -13.95 -89.83
C ILE A 290 41.86 -13.61 -88.43
N MET A 291 43.06 -13.02 -88.38
CA MET A 291 43.72 -12.54 -87.18
C MET A 291 42.97 -11.38 -86.51
N LEU A 292 42.45 -10.41 -87.27
CA LEU A 292 41.67 -9.28 -86.72
C LEU A 292 40.32 -9.73 -86.16
N MET A 293 39.65 -10.69 -86.80
CA MET A 293 38.41 -11.27 -86.27
C MET A 293 38.67 -12.11 -85.02
N ALA A 294 39.79 -12.82 -84.94
CA ALA A 294 40.19 -13.54 -83.73
C ALA A 294 40.43 -12.59 -82.55
N ASP A 295 41.14 -11.48 -82.77
CA ASP A 295 41.40 -10.46 -81.73
C ASP A 295 40.12 -9.77 -81.25
N ILE A 296 39.17 -9.48 -82.15
CA ILE A 296 37.87 -8.88 -81.78
C ILE A 296 37.07 -9.86 -80.91
N VAL A 297 37.04 -11.14 -81.29
CA VAL A 297 36.34 -12.19 -80.54
C VAL A 297 37.00 -12.41 -79.18
N GLU A 298 38.33 -12.44 -79.10
CA GLU A 298 39.07 -12.59 -77.84
C GLU A 298 38.82 -11.43 -76.88
N ASN A 299 38.84 -10.18 -77.37
CA ASN A 299 38.51 -9.02 -76.56
C ASN A 299 37.05 -9.05 -76.05
N LEU A 300 36.09 -9.49 -76.87
CA LEU A 300 34.70 -9.69 -76.44
C LEU A 300 34.58 -10.79 -75.39
N PHE A 301 35.35 -11.88 -75.50
CA PHE A 301 35.41 -12.92 -74.48
C PHE A 301 35.98 -12.40 -73.16
N ILE A 302 37.04 -11.60 -73.20
CA ILE A 302 37.64 -10.97 -72.01
C ILE A 302 36.64 -10.02 -71.34
N GLU A 303 35.96 -9.17 -72.12
CA GLU A 303 34.94 -8.25 -71.59
C GLU A 303 33.79 -9.02 -70.92
N LYS A 304 33.32 -10.10 -71.54
CA LYS A 304 32.25 -10.94 -70.98
C LYS A 304 32.70 -11.73 -69.75
N ASP A 305 33.95 -12.19 -69.70
CA ASP A 305 34.52 -12.84 -68.51
C ASP A 305 34.63 -11.86 -67.34
N LEU A 306 35.07 -10.61 -67.59
CA LEU A 306 35.12 -9.55 -66.58
C LEU A 306 33.71 -9.17 -66.08
N GLU A 307 32.74 -9.05 -66.99
CA GLU A 307 31.34 -8.80 -66.63
C GLU A 307 30.78 -9.94 -65.77
N THR A 308 31.04 -11.19 -66.13
CA THR A 308 30.62 -12.38 -65.38
C THR A 308 31.23 -12.41 -63.98
N LYS A 309 32.53 -12.12 -63.86
CA LYS A 309 33.23 -12.02 -62.56
C LYS A 309 32.66 -10.90 -61.69
N SER A 310 32.33 -9.75 -62.29
CA SER A 310 31.71 -8.61 -61.60
C SER A 310 30.31 -8.96 -61.08
N LEU A 311 29.48 -9.60 -61.91
CA LEU A 311 28.15 -10.06 -61.51
C LEU A 311 28.21 -11.13 -60.43
N GLN A 312 29.15 -12.09 -60.52
CA GLN A 312 29.38 -13.08 -59.47
C GLN A 312 29.78 -12.43 -58.14
N LYS A 313 30.61 -11.39 -58.16
CA LYS A 313 30.96 -10.64 -56.95
C LYS A 313 29.73 -9.95 -56.34
N ARG A 314 28.95 -9.24 -57.15
CA ARG A 314 27.72 -8.58 -56.70
C ARG A 314 26.69 -9.57 -56.14
N LEU A 315 26.59 -10.76 -56.74
CA LEU A 315 25.72 -11.83 -56.24
C LEU A 315 26.17 -12.29 -54.85
N ARG A 316 27.47 -12.57 -54.66
CA ARG A 316 28.01 -12.95 -53.34
C ARG A 316 27.80 -11.86 -52.29
N ASP A 317 28.01 -10.60 -52.64
CA ASP A 317 27.80 -9.48 -51.73
C ASP A 317 26.32 -9.35 -51.35
N ALA A 318 25.41 -9.54 -52.31
CA ALA A 318 23.97 -9.55 -52.06
C ALA A 318 23.53 -10.74 -51.18
N GLU A 319 24.07 -11.94 -51.43
CA GLU A 319 23.83 -13.13 -50.62
C GLU A 319 24.31 -12.94 -49.17
N SER A 320 25.50 -12.37 -48.98
CA SER A 320 26.04 -12.05 -47.65
C SER A 320 25.18 -11.03 -46.92
N ASN A 321 24.74 -9.97 -47.60
CA ASN A 321 23.87 -8.95 -47.00
C ASN A 321 22.50 -9.53 -46.63
N LEU A 322 21.95 -10.42 -47.46
CA LEU A 322 20.70 -11.11 -47.17
C LEU A 322 20.84 -12.02 -45.94
N ALA A 323 21.95 -12.76 -45.82
CA ALA A 323 22.22 -13.60 -44.66
C ALA A 323 22.29 -12.80 -43.35
N ILE A 324 22.95 -11.63 -43.37
CA ILE A 324 23.00 -10.71 -42.22
C ILE A 324 21.59 -10.20 -41.88
N ALA A 325 20.83 -9.74 -42.87
CA ALA A 325 19.48 -9.23 -42.65
C ALA A 325 18.52 -10.28 -42.07
N ILE A 326 18.61 -11.53 -42.53
CA ILE A 326 17.83 -12.66 -41.99
C ILE A 326 18.20 -12.89 -40.52
N HIS A 327 19.49 -12.96 -40.22
CA HIS A 327 19.97 -13.18 -38.86
C HIS A 327 19.55 -12.05 -37.90
N ASP A 328 19.64 -10.79 -38.32
CA ASP A 328 19.20 -9.64 -37.52
C ASP A 328 17.69 -9.66 -37.29
N SER A 329 16.92 -10.04 -38.32
CA SER A 329 15.48 -10.25 -38.20
C SER A 329 15.14 -11.36 -37.21
N ASP A 330 15.85 -12.48 -37.23
CA ASP A 330 15.65 -13.60 -36.29
C ASP A 330 15.97 -13.20 -34.84
N ILE A 331 17.02 -12.42 -34.62
CA ILE A 331 17.33 -11.86 -33.29
C ILE A 331 16.18 -10.95 -32.82
N SER A 332 15.70 -10.06 -33.69
CA SER A 332 14.61 -9.15 -33.36
C SER A 332 13.32 -9.90 -33.04
N LEU A 333 12.98 -10.94 -33.82
CA LEU A 333 11.82 -11.79 -33.60
C LEU A 333 11.91 -12.52 -32.25
N ASN A 334 13.06 -13.12 -31.95
CA ASN A 334 13.28 -13.79 -30.66
C ASN A 334 13.15 -12.82 -29.49
N ASN A 335 13.68 -11.61 -29.59
CA ASN A 335 13.54 -10.59 -28.56
C ASN A 335 12.07 -10.20 -28.33
N ILE A 336 11.31 -9.96 -29.40
CA ILE A 336 9.88 -9.67 -29.31
C ILE A 336 9.13 -10.85 -28.68
N GLN A 337 9.47 -12.08 -29.04
CA GLN A 337 8.85 -13.28 -28.48
C GLN A 337 9.11 -13.44 -26.97
N ILE A 338 10.34 -13.16 -26.53
CA ILE A 338 10.69 -13.13 -25.10
C ILE A 338 9.86 -12.05 -24.40
N GLN A 339 9.84 -10.82 -24.90
CA GLN A 339 9.05 -9.73 -24.31
C GLN A 339 7.56 -10.08 -24.24
N LEU A 340 7.01 -10.70 -25.28
CA LEU A 340 5.60 -11.12 -25.31
C LEU A 340 5.31 -12.17 -24.24
N SER A 341 6.22 -13.14 -24.05
CA SER A 341 6.10 -14.16 -23.00
C SER A 341 6.14 -13.55 -21.59
N GLU A 342 7.01 -12.55 -21.37
CA GLU A 342 7.09 -11.83 -20.09
C GLU A 342 5.83 -11.01 -19.82
N LYS A 343 5.31 -10.30 -20.84
CA LYS A 343 4.04 -9.57 -20.74
C LYS A 343 2.87 -10.50 -20.46
N TYR A 344 2.81 -11.65 -21.11
CA TYR A 344 1.77 -12.65 -20.86
C TYR A 344 1.80 -13.16 -19.42
N LYS A 345 2.99 -13.48 -18.90
CA LYS A 345 3.15 -13.89 -17.50
C LYS A 345 2.72 -12.80 -16.51
N ALA A 346 3.10 -11.55 -16.77
CA ALA A 346 2.71 -10.42 -15.92
C ALA A 346 1.18 -10.21 -15.91
N VAL A 347 0.51 -10.35 -17.06
CA VAL A 347 -0.96 -10.29 -17.14
C VAL A 347 -1.60 -11.39 -16.30
N GLN A 348 -1.11 -12.63 -16.43
CA GLN A 348 -1.63 -13.77 -15.66
C GLN A 348 -1.48 -13.56 -14.14
N GLU A 349 -0.35 -13.00 -13.69
CA GLU A 349 -0.14 -12.66 -12.28
C GLU A 349 -1.12 -11.58 -11.78
N ILE A 350 -1.42 -10.57 -12.61
CA ILE A 350 -2.40 -9.53 -12.29
C ILE A 350 -3.81 -10.11 -12.20
N GLU A 351 -4.20 -10.97 -13.15
CA GLU A 351 -5.49 -11.66 -13.13
C GLU A 351 -5.68 -12.50 -11.86
N GLN A 352 -4.62 -13.23 -11.45
CA GLN A 352 -4.65 -14.01 -10.22
C GLN A 352 -4.77 -13.11 -8.98
N ARG A 353 -4.07 -11.97 -8.94
CA ARG A 353 -4.23 -11.00 -7.85
C ARG A 353 -5.62 -10.39 -7.79
N MET A 354 -6.20 -10.05 -8.94
CA MET A 354 -7.55 -9.49 -9.04
C MET A 354 -8.60 -10.47 -8.52
N THR A 355 -8.53 -11.74 -8.91
CA THR A 355 -9.45 -12.78 -8.44
C THR A 355 -9.34 -13.01 -6.93
N ASN A 356 -8.12 -13.02 -6.38
CA ASN A 356 -7.91 -13.12 -4.93
C ASN A 356 -8.51 -11.92 -4.17
N LEU A 357 -8.24 -10.69 -4.62
CA LEU A 357 -8.78 -9.48 -4.01
C LEU A 357 -10.31 -9.43 -4.09
N GLN A 358 -10.89 -9.87 -5.21
CA GLN A 358 -12.34 -9.95 -5.36
C GLN A 358 -12.95 -10.95 -4.37
N LYS A 359 -12.31 -12.11 -4.16
CA LYS A 359 -12.74 -13.10 -3.18
C LYS A 359 -12.66 -12.56 -1.75
N GLU A 360 -11.57 -11.89 -1.39
CA GLU A 360 -11.43 -11.25 -0.08
C GLU A 360 -12.47 -10.15 0.15
N SER A 361 -12.77 -9.35 -0.89
CA SER A 361 -13.78 -8.31 -0.83
C SER A 361 -15.17 -8.89 -0.54
N ILE A 362 -15.57 -9.94 -1.27
CA ILE A 362 -16.84 -10.65 -1.06
C ILE A 362 -16.89 -11.25 0.36
N GLN A 363 -15.80 -11.86 0.83
CA GLN A 363 -15.75 -12.43 2.17
C GLN A 363 -15.93 -11.36 3.25
N LYS A 364 -15.27 -10.20 3.12
CA LYS A 364 -15.44 -9.07 4.05
C LYS A 364 -16.88 -8.53 4.02
N GLN A 365 -17.48 -8.41 2.84
CA GLN A 365 -18.86 -7.97 2.70
C GLN A 365 -19.85 -8.94 3.37
N ASN A 366 -19.61 -10.25 3.24
CA ASN A 366 -20.43 -11.26 3.92
C ASN A 366 -20.30 -11.17 5.45
N VAL A 367 -19.08 -11.04 5.98
CA VAL A 367 -18.85 -10.88 7.43
C VAL A 367 -19.57 -9.64 7.97
N LEU A 368 -19.43 -8.50 7.28
CA LEU A 368 -20.11 -7.26 7.66
C LEU A 368 -21.63 -7.41 7.63
N THR A 369 -22.17 -8.12 6.64
CA THR A 369 -23.62 -8.35 6.52
C THR A 369 -24.13 -9.15 7.73
N VAL A 370 -23.42 -10.21 8.12
CA VAL A 370 -23.77 -11.00 9.31
C VAL A 370 -23.71 -10.16 10.57
N GLU A 371 -22.65 -9.37 10.77
CA GLU A 371 -22.52 -8.51 11.95
C GLU A 371 -23.64 -7.45 12.01
N VAL A 372 -23.98 -6.83 10.87
CA VAL A 372 -25.11 -5.88 10.79
C VAL A 372 -26.44 -6.57 11.14
N MET A 373 -26.65 -7.81 10.69
CA MET A 373 -27.85 -8.58 11.05
C MET A 373 -27.93 -8.85 12.55
N GLU A 374 -26.84 -9.33 13.18
CA GLU A 374 -26.79 -9.58 14.62
C GLU A 374 -27.04 -8.30 15.43
N LYS A 375 -26.42 -7.17 15.04
CA LYS A 375 -26.64 -5.88 15.71
C LYS A 375 -28.09 -5.40 15.55
N ASN A 376 -28.70 -5.61 14.38
CA ASN A 376 -30.10 -5.27 14.15
C ASN A 376 -31.04 -6.12 15.01
N GLU A 377 -30.76 -7.42 15.19
CA GLU A 377 -31.54 -8.27 16.09
C GLU A 377 -31.47 -7.79 17.54
N ILE A 378 -30.27 -7.43 18.02
CA ILE A 378 -30.09 -6.85 19.36
C ILE A 378 -30.87 -5.53 19.48
N LEU A 379 -30.78 -4.66 18.48
CA LEU A 379 -31.48 -3.37 18.46
C LEU A 379 -33.00 -3.57 18.52
N MET A 380 -33.54 -4.52 17.74
CA MET A 380 -34.97 -4.87 17.77
C MET A 380 -35.40 -5.41 19.14
N SER A 381 -34.58 -6.25 19.76
CA SER A 381 -34.83 -6.75 21.12
C SER A 381 -34.87 -5.62 22.15
N LEU A 382 -33.90 -4.70 22.11
CA LEU A 382 -33.84 -3.54 22.99
C LEU A 382 -35.01 -2.58 22.77
N GLN A 383 -35.38 -2.33 21.51
CA GLN A 383 -36.55 -1.53 21.17
C GLN A 383 -37.83 -2.14 21.77
N LYS A 384 -38.00 -3.47 21.66
CA LYS A 384 -39.14 -4.17 22.27
C LYS A 384 -39.14 -4.01 23.79
N GLN A 385 -38.01 -4.18 24.46
CA GLN A 385 -37.91 -3.95 25.91
C GLN A 385 -38.26 -2.51 26.29
N MET A 386 -37.76 -1.53 25.54
CA MET A 386 -38.05 -0.11 25.75
C MET A 386 -39.56 0.17 25.65
N THR A 387 -40.24 -0.39 24.64
CA THR A 387 -41.70 -0.23 24.49
C THR A 387 -42.47 -0.82 25.67
N ILE A 388 -42.06 -1.98 26.17
CA ILE A 388 -42.69 -2.62 27.34
C ILE A 388 -42.49 -1.76 28.60
N LEU A 389 -41.27 -1.29 28.86
CA LEU A 389 -41.00 -0.41 30.00
C LEU A 389 -41.80 0.90 29.91
N GLN A 390 -41.93 1.46 28.72
CA GLN A 390 -42.69 2.69 28.50
C GLN A 390 -44.19 2.50 28.80
N GLU A 391 -44.77 1.35 28.42
CA GLU A 391 -46.15 1.00 28.78
C GLU A 391 -46.31 0.78 30.28
N GLN A 392 -45.39 0.07 30.93
CA GLN A 392 -45.39 -0.13 32.38
C GLN A 392 -45.33 1.20 33.13
N TYR A 393 -44.45 2.11 32.70
CA TYR A 393 -44.36 3.46 33.26
C TYR A 393 -45.67 4.22 33.10
N ARG A 394 -46.29 4.16 31.92
CA ARG A 394 -47.59 4.81 31.67
C ARG A 394 -48.68 4.27 32.59
N PHE A 395 -48.74 2.95 32.78
CA PHE A 395 -49.71 2.32 33.68
C PHE A 395 -49.48 2.70 35.14
N ALA A 396 -48.23 2.67 35.61
CA ALA A 396 -47.86 3.08 36.97
C ALA A 396 -48.25 4.56 37.21
N ASN A 397 -47.97 5.44 36.25
CA ASN A 397 -48.35 6.85 36.34
C ASN A 397 -49.89 7.02 36.43
N MET A 398 -50.65 6.26 35.64
CA MET A 398 -52.11 6.25 35.71
C MET A 398 -52.63 5.78 37.08
N GLN A 399 -51.99 4.78 37.70
CA GLN A 399 -52.33 4.34 39.05
C GLN A 399 -52.03 5.42 40.09
N ILE A 400 -50.91 6.13 39.97
CA ILE A 400 -50.56 7.24 40.86
C ILE A 400 -51.65 8.31 40.82
N TYR A 401 -52.03 8.77 39.62
CA TYR A 401 -53.12 9.76 39.48
C TYR A 401 -54.44 9.30 40.09
N PHE A 402 -54.79 8.03 39.94
CA PHE A 402 -55.98 7.46 40.54
C PHE A 402 -55.92 7.45 42.07
N LYS A 403 -54.83 6.90 42.64
CA LYS A 403 -54.60 6.88 44.10
C LYS A 403 -54.60 8.29 44.68
N GLU A 404 -53.99 9.24 43.99
CA GLU A 404 -53.93 10.64 44.42
C GLU A 404 -55.30 11.33 44.39
N SER A 405 -56.17 10.97 43.44
CA SER A 405 -57.56 11.43 43.40
C SER A 405 -58.37 10.91 44.59
N ILE A 406 -58.18 9.62 44.95
CA ILE A 406 -58.81 9.03 46.14
C ILE A 406 -58.31 9.75 47.41
N ILE A 407 -56.99 9.88 47.57
CA ILE A 407 -56.39 10.56 48.73
C ILE A 407 -56.92 12.00 48.83
N LYS A 408 -57.09 12.69 47.71
CA LYS A 408 -57.64 14.06 47.68
C LYS A 408 -59.08 14.11 48.17
N GLU A 409 -59.95 13.17 47.76
CA GLU A 409 -61.33 13.13 48.25
C GLU A 409 -61.41 12.69 49.72
N MET A 410 -60.62 11.68 50.14
CA MET A 410 -60.52 11.28 51.54
C MET A 410 -60.07 12.44 52.44
N ARG A 411 -59.07 13.21 52.01
CA ARG A 411 -58.63 14.43 52.72
C ARG A 411 -59.73 15.48 52.81
N LYS A 412 -60.58 15.60 51.79
CA LYS A 412 -61.72 16.53 51.78
C LYS A 412 -62.81 16.08 52.73
N GLU A 413 -63.15 14.79 52.74
CA GLU A 413 -64.09 14.21 53.70
C GLU A 413 -63.60 14.38 55.13
N LEU A 414 -62.34 14.04 55.41
CA LEU A 414 -61.75 14.23 56.73
C LEU A 414 -61.84 15.68 57.20
N LYS A 415 -61.55 16.66 56.32
CA LYS A 415 -61.73 18.09 56.62
C LYS A 415 -63.19 18.45 56.95
N ARG A 416 -64.17 17.91 56.21
CA ARG A 416 -65.60 18.13 56.50
C ARG A 416 -65.97 17.54 57.87
N THR A 417 -65.50 16.34 58.17
CA THR A 417 -65.78 15.64 59.44
C THR A 417 -65.16 16.39 60.62
N ILE A 418 -63.90 16.84 60.51
CA ILE A 418 -63.25 17.68 61.53
C ILE A 418 -64.03 18.98 61.73
N ALA A 419 -64.46 19.64 60.65
CA ALA A 419 -65.26 20.86 60.76
C ALA A 419 -66.62 20.62 61.45
N LYS A 420 -67.28 19.47 61.20
CA LYS A 420 -68.50 19.07 61.91
C LYS A 420 -68.24 18.81 63.40
N PHE A 421 -67.21 18.05 63.75
CA PHE A 421 -66.83 17.83 65.14
C PHE A 421 -66.49 19.14 65.87
N GLN A 422 -65.84 20.09 65.20
CA GLN A 422 -65.57 21.43 65.76
C GLN A 422 -66.86 22.24 66.00
N MET A 423 -67.91 22.02 65.21
CA MET A 423 -69.23 22.65 65.44
C MET A 423 -70.06 21.92 66.50
N GLU A 424 -69.96 20.60 66.59
CA GLU A 424 -70.66 19.78 67.60
C GLU A 424 -70.04 19.92 69.01
N ASN A 425 -68.71 20.15 69.11
CA ASN A 425 -68.02 20.41 70.38
C ASN A 425 -68.26 21.82 70.98
N ASN A 426 -69.08 22.67 70.35
CA ASN A 426 -69.62 23.86 71.03
C ASN A 426 -70.73 23.52 72.04
N ASN A 427 -71.10 22.24 72.20
CA ASN A 427 -71.88 21.76 73.33
C ASN A 427 -71.19 20.56 74.01
N PHE A 428 -70.56 20.86 75.14
CA PHE A 428 -70.30 20.00 76.31
C PHE A 428 -69.13 18.96 76.25
N PHE A 429 -68.09 19.26 77.05
CA PHE A 429 -67.10 18.38 77.69
C PHE A 429 -66.72 17.06 77.00
N HIS A 430 -65.59 17.04 76.28
CA HIS A 430 -64.68 15.87 76.21
C HIS A 430 -63.31 16.26 75.62
N ILE A 431 -62.49 16.97 76.39
CA ILE A 431 -61.12 17.35 75.95
C ILE A 431 -60.08 16.26 76.33
N GLU A 432 -60.38 15.36 77.26
CA GLU A 432 -59.38 14.43 77.81
C GLU A 432 -59.29 13.08 77.07
N SER A 433 -60.40 12.54 76.54
CA SER A 433 -60.35 11.28 75.76
C SER A 433 -59.88 11.48 74.30
N PHE A 434 -60.13 12.67 73.73
CA PHE A 434 -59.76 12.98 72.35
C PHE A 434 -58.25 13.13 72.17
N ASN A 435 -57.55 13.66 73.18
CA ASN A 435 -56.09 13.80 73.16
C ASN A 435 -55.35 12.45 73.18
N LEU A 436 -55.90 11.45 73.89
CA LEU A 436 -55.32 10.10 73.93
C LEU A 436 -55.47 9.38 72.58
N LEU A 437 -56.67 9.41 71.98
CA LEU A 437 -56.91 8.78 70.68
C LEU A 437 -56.09 9.45 69.56
N LEU A 438 -55.93 10.77 69.63
CA LEU A 438 -55.13 11.52 68.67
C LEU A 438 -53.63 11.21 68.83
N MET A 439 -53.13 11.06 70.07
CA MET A 439 -51.75 10.61 70.31
C MET A 439 -51.49 9.21 69.76
N ASP A 440 -52.42 8.28 69.91
CA ASP A 440 -52.25 6.91 69.38
C ASP A 440 -52.25 6.89 67.85
N VAL A 441 -53.08 7.72 67.20
CA VAL A 441 -53.06 7.88 65.74
C VAL A 441 -51.75 8.53 65.27
N PHE A 442 -51.26 9.57 65.94
CA PHE A 442 -49.96 10.17 65.61
C PHE A 442 -48.80 9.19 65.84
N ARG A 443 -48.88 8.35 66.87
CA ARG A 443 -47.88 7.32 67.14
C ARG A 443 -47.89 6.23 66.07
N ALA A 444 -49.05 5.77 65.65
CA ALA A 444 -49.19 4.80 64.57
C ALA A 444 -48.65 5.35 63.24
N CYS A 445 -49.01 6.59 62.87
CA CYS A 445 -48.49 7.26 61.69
C CYS A 445 -46.97 7.48 61.76
N ALA A 446 -46.42 7.79 62.94
CA ALA A 446 -44.98 7.97 63.12
C ALA A 446 -44.22 6.64 62.95
N ILE A 447 -44.76 5.54 63.47
CA ILE A 447 -44.19 4.20 63.29
C ILE A 447 -44.24 3.80 61.81
N GLU A 448 -45.37 4.01 61.14
CA GLU A 448 -45.54 3.66 59.71
C GLU A 448 -44.64 4.52 58.80
N ALA A 449 -44.49 5.81 59.11
CA ALA A 449 -43.53 6.69 58.44
C ALA A 449 -42.08 6.28 58.67
N GLN A 450 -41.76 5.72 59.84
CA GLN A 450 -40.42 5.26 60.17
C GLN A 450 -40.09 3.93 59.48
N VAL A 451 -41.04 2.99 59.43
CA VAL A 451 -40.90 1.73 58.68
C VAL A 451 -40.68 2.01 57.19
N THR A 452 -41.52 2.87 56.60
CA THR A 452 -41.38 3.24 55.18
C THR A 452 -40.07 3.98 54.88
N MET A 453 -39.55 4.79 55.80
CA MET A 453 -38.22 5.40 55.64
C MET A 453 -37.08 4.38 55.70
N GLU A 454 -37.18 3.35 56.54
CA GLU A 454 -36.16 2.29 56.61
C GLU A 454 -36.19 1.43 55.32
N ASP A 455 -37.38 1.09 54.81
CA ASP A 455 -37.53 0.36 53.54
C ASP A 455 -36.93 1.13 52.36
N ILE A 456 -37.21 2.44 52.26
CA ILE A 456 -36.63 3.31 51.22
C ILE A 456 -35.11 3.39 51.35
N LYS A 457 -34.59 3.45 52.58
CA LYS A 457 -33.15 3.50 52.86
C LYS A 457 -32.46 2.20 52.43
N ASP A 458 -33.08 1.05 52.66
CA ASP A 458 -32.57 -0.24 52.21
C ASP A 458 -32.58 -0.36 50.68
N GLU A 459 -33.63 0.10 50.02
CA GLU A 459 -33.70 0.12 48.55
C GLU A 459 -32.64 1.05 47.94
N ILE A 460 -32.42 2.23 48.52
CA ILE A 460 -31.33 3.15 48.13
C ILE A 460 -29.97 2.48 48.30
N ASN A 461 -29.72 1.80 49.42
CA ASN A 461 -28.46 1.09 49.65
C ASN A 461 -28.20 -0.01 48.61
N LEU A 462 -29.26 -0.71 48.19
CA LEU A 462 -29.19 -1.76 47.18
C LEU A 462 -28.88 -1.18 45.79
N ILE A 463 -29.51 -0.06 45.43
CA ILE A 463 -29.23 0.68 44.19
C ILE A 463 -27.79 1.19 44.16
N VAL A 464 -27.33 1.84 45.25
CA VAL A 464 -25.96 2.38 45.38
C VAL A 464 -24.92 1.26 45.24
N SER A 465 -25.16 0.10 45.86
CA SER A 465 -24.29 -1.07 45.75
C SER A 465 -24.22 -1.57 44.30
N SER A 466 -25.34 -1.60 43.59
CA SER A 466 -25.38 -1.96 42.16
C SER A 466 -24.61 -0.98 41.26
N PHE A 467 -24.67 0.32 41.56
CA PHE A 467 -23.94 1.35 40.81
C PHE A 467 -22.45 1.29 41.08
N LYS A 468 -22.03 1.04 42.32
CA LYS A 468 -20.62 0.89 42.69
C LYS A 468 -19.98 -0.32 42.00
N CYS A 469 -20.70 -1.44 41.94
CA CYS A 469 -20.28 -2.63 41.20
C CYS A 469 -20.13 -2.35 39.70
N ARG A 470 -21.09 -1.64 39.08
CA ARG A 470 -21.02 -1.26 37.67
C ARG A 470 -19.89 -0.27 37.35
N HIS A 471 -19.65 0.72 38.22
CA HIS A 471 -18.57 1.69 38.04
C HIS A 471 -17.18 1.05 38.13
N GLN A 472 -16.99 0.10 39.07
CA GLN A 472 -15.74 -0.65 39.16
C GLN A 472 -15.49 -1.46 37.88
N LYS A 473 -16.51 -2.09 37.30
CA LYS A 473 -16.38 -2.82 36.02
C LYS A 473 -15.90 -1.94 34.85
N VAL A 474 -16.29 -0.67 34.80
CA VAL A 474 -15.87 0.25 33.73
C VAL A 474 -14.46 0.80 33.97
N SER A 475 -14.07 1.03 35.22
CA SER A 475 -12.73 1.55 35.57
C SER A 475 -11.58 0.56 35.34
N PHE A 476 -11.85 -0.74 35.21
CA PHE A 476 -10.85 -1.77 34.90
C PHE A 476 -10.78 -2.14 33.40
N ALA A 477 -11.63 -1.51 32.56
CA ALA A 477 -11.68 -1.73 31.11
C ALA A 477 -11.04 -0.59 30.28
N LEU A 478 -10.54 0.45 30.94
CA LEU A 478 -9.60 1.46 30.43
C LEU A 478 -8.21 1.13 30.97
#